data_AF-A0A3D5N9E1-F1
#
_entry.id   AF-A0A3D5N9E1-F1
#
_cell.length_a   1.000
_cell.length_b   1.000
_cell.length_c   1.000
_cell.angle_alpha   90.00
_cell.angle_beta   90.00
_cell.angle_gamma   90.00
#
_symmetry.space_group_name_H-M   'P 1'
#
loop_
_entity.id
_entity.type
_entity.pdbx_description
1 polymer ?
#
loop_
_entity_poly.entity_id
_entity_poly.type
_entity_poly.pdbx_seq_one_letter_code
_entity_poly.pdbx_strand_id
1 'polypeptide(L)'
;MTTSLERRRFLKSVAAAGVILPGMSMFGAAMAANDTLELGEAQNFDFDALINRAQTMATKDYVAPIAPDPEIVGKIDYDTHGKLHYKRDHSPFADGSGTYPLTFFHLGMYFAKPVHMYLLEDGAAREVVYRPDYFDMPEDSIARKLSDNSGFAGFRLHENLERDDWKTQDWAAFLGASYFRAIGDEGQYGLSARGITVNTATSVPEEFPDFREFYIEPAKSAEDPVTIYALLDGPSITGAYKFLLYRGKGVTMDIEKHLFIRKDIERLGIAPLTSMFWYSEQNKSFRFDWRPEVHDSDGLELWTGSGERIWRQLNNPEVIRASAFGDHTPRGFGLMQRDREVSHYLDGVRYHRRPSLWVEPLEDWNKG
;
A
#
# COMPACT_ATOMS: atom_id res chain seq x y z
N MET A 1 47.30 1.41 35.90
CA MET A 1 47.08 1.44 34.44
C MET A 1 45.86 2.32 34.18
N THR A 2 46.10 3.51 33.64
CA THR A 2 45.12 4.46 33.09
C THR A 2 44.79 4.03 31.64
N THR A 3 43.65 4.30 31.02
CA THR A 3 43.02 5.59 30.65
C THR A 3 41.53 5.31 30.31
N SER A 4 40.52 6.04 30.80
CA SER A 4 40.06 7.41 30.47
C SER A 4 39.62 7.61 29.00
N LEU A 5 38.31 7.55 28.78
CA LEU A 5 37.61 7.97 27.55
C LEU A 5 37.75 9.49 27.32
N GLU A 6 38.33 9.92 26.21
CA GLU A 6 38.34 11.33 25.79
C GLU A 6 37.28 11.61 24.70
N ARG A 7 36.19 12.27 25.11
CA ARG A 7 35.32 13.02 24.19
C ARG A 7 35.99 14.37 23.87
N ARG A 8 36.60 14.54 22.68
CA ARG A 8 36.73 15.82 21.93
C ARG A 8 37.70 15.71 20.75
N ARG A 9 37.18 15.82 19.51
CA ARG A 9 37.74 16.58 18.37
C ARG A 9 37.12 16.10 17.05
N PHE A 10 36.21 16.90 16.48
CA PHE A 10 36.46 17.51 15.17
C PHE A 10 35.50 18.69 14.96
N LEU A 11 36.02 19.92 15.06
CA LEU A 11 35.29 21.14 14.75
C LEU A 11 36.13 21.98 13.79
N LYS A 12 35.68 21.97 12.53
CA LYS A 12 35.71 23.06 11.53
C LYS A 12 36.89 24.04 11.59
N SER A 13 37.76 23.95 10.57
CA SER A 13 38.59 25.07 10.11
C SER A 13 37.84 25.86 9.01
N VAL A 14 38.03 27.17 8.96
CA VAL A 14 37.36 28.11 8.04
C VAL A 14 38.42 28.99 7.33
N ALA A 15 38.05 29.55 6.17
CA ALA A 15 38.73 30.60 5.38
C ALA A 15 39.71 30.09 4.28
N ALA A 16 39.76 30.67 3.06
CA ALA A 16 38.97 31.78 2.49
C ALA A 16 38.92 31.80 0.93
N ALA A 17 37.82 32.39 0.41
CA ALA A 17 37.66 33.26 -0.77
C ALA A 17 38.15 32.86 -2.19
N GLY A 18 37.23 32.97 -3.18
CA GLY A 18 37.57 32.97 -4.62
C GLY A 18 36.41 33.04 -5.65
N VAL A 19 35.78 34.22 -5.82
CA VAL A 19 35.22 34.75 -7.11
C VAL A 19 34.07 33.99 -7.86
N ILE A 20 32.81 34.40 -7.59
CA ILE A 20 31.80 34.98 -8.54
C ILE A 20 32.14 34.89 -10.05
N LEU A 21 31.34 34.50 -11.06
CA LEU A 21 29.92 34.09 -11.35
C LEU A 21 29.91 33.59 -12.85
N PRO A 22 28.79 33.18 -13.54
CA PRO A 22 27.46 32.69 -13.14
C PRO A 22 27.04 31.35 -13.83
N GLY A 23 25.93 30.75 -13.38
CA GLY A 23 24.93 30.12 -14.28
C GLY A 23 25.34 28.92 -15.17
N MET A 24 25.45 27.73 -14.58
CA MET A 24 25.06 26.49 -15.28
C MET A 24 24.57 25.47 -14.26
N SER A 25 23.25 25.36 -14.13
CA SER A 25 22.59 24.34 -13.32
C SER A 25 22.78 22.97 -13.96
N MET A 26 23.84 22.25 -13.57
CA MET A 26 24.04 20.86 -13.93
C MET A 26 23.10 19.94 -13.12
N PHE A 27 21.78 20.20 -13.21
CA PHE A 27 20.76 19.18 -12.94
C PHE A 27 20.72 18.27 -14.16
N GLY A 28 21.60 17.28 -14.11
CA GLY A 28 21.94 16.41 -15.21
C GLY A 28 22.61 15.14 -14.71
N ALA A 29 22.13 14.59 -13.59
CA ALA A 29 22.22 13.16 -13.37
C ALA A 29 21.40 12.52 -14.50
N ALA A 30 22.09 12.12 -15.56
CA ALA A 30 21.45 11.42 -16.66
C ALA A 30 20.91 10.11 -16.10
N MET A 31 19.59 9.93 -16.10
CA MET A 31 19.04 8.59 -16.06
C MET A 31 19.72 7.80 -17.17
N ALA A 32 20.27 6.64 -16.84
CA ALA A 32 20.31 5.58 -17.84
C ALA A 32 18.85 5.42 -18.28
N ALA A 33 18.58 5.69 -19.56
CA ALA A 33 17.23 5.45 -20.07
C ALA A 33 16.96 3.96 -19.89
N ASN A 34 15.98 3.64 -19.04
CA ASN A 34 15.34 2.34 -19.13
C ASN A 34 14.61 2.35 -20.48
N ASP A 35 15.30 1.89 -21.53
CA ASP A 35 14.77 1.72 -22.90
C ASP A 35 13.53 0.81 -22.95
N THR A 36 13.14 0.23 -21.82
CA THR A 36 11.96 -0.60 -21.60
C THR A 36 10.72 0.18 -21.12
N LEU A 37 10.81 1.44 -20.66
CA LEU A 37 9.67 2.18 -20.12
C LEU A 37 9.46 3.54 -20.78
N GLU A 38 8.23 3.79 -21.22
CA GLU A 38 7.79 5.13 -21.60
C GLU A 38 7.51 5.97 -20.35
N LEU A 39 8.37 6.95 -20.12
CA LEU A 39 8.30 7.88 -19.01
C LEU A 39 7.95 9.29 -19.50
N GLY A 40 6.93 9.89 -18.90
CA GLY A 40 6.51 11.27 -19.16
C GLY A 40 7.60 12.31 -18.83
N GLU A 41 7.25 13.59 -19.06
CA GLU A 41 8.10 14.72 -18.68
C GLU A 41 8.34 14.74 -17.17
N ALA A 42 9.55 15.16 -16.76
CA ALA A 42 9.90 15.30 -15.37
C ALA A 42 9.20 16.51 -14.74
N GLN A 43 8.53 16.27 -13.62
CA GLN A 43 7.83 17.27 -12.83
C GLN A 43 8.47 17.35 -11.44
N ASN A 44 8.68 18.56 -10.93
CA ASN A 44 9.16 18.72 -9.56
C ASN A 44 8.11 18.17 -8.58
N PHE A 45 8.53 17.30 -7.67
CA PHE A 45 7.70 16.74 -6.62
C PHE A 45 8.09 17.30 -5.25
N ASP A 46 7.07 17.58 -4.45
CA ASP A 46 7.18 17.99 -3.06
C ASP A 46 5.95 17.47 -2.30
N PHE A 47 6.17 17.00 -1.07
CA PHE A 47 5.10 16.44 -0.26
C PHE A 47 4.19 17.54 0.31
N ASP A 48 4.73 18.71 0.67
CA ASP A 48 3.90 19.84 1.10
C ASP A 48 3.00 20.32 -0.04
N ALA A 49 3.50 20.37 -1.28
CA ALA A 49 2.69 20.61 -2.47
C ALA A 49 1.56 19.56 -2.65
N LEU A 50 1.82 18.28 -2.39
CA LEU A 50 0.81 17.21 -2.44
C LEU A 50 -0.27 17.39 -1.36
N ILE A 51 0.13 17.74 -0.13
CA ILE A 51 -0.79 18.05 0.99
C ILE A 51 -1.67 19.26 0.63
N ASN A 52 -1.07 20.36 0.16
CA ASN A 52 -1.80 21.55 -0.26
C ASN A 52 -2.77 21.28 -1.43
N ARG A 53 -2.40 20.38 -2.35
CA ARG A 53 -3.29 19.91 -3.44
C ARG A 53 -4.49 19.15 -2.89
N ALA A 54 -4.26 18.20 -1.97
CA ALA A 54 -5.34 17.45 -1.32
C ALA A 54 -6.29 18.39 -0.55
N GLN A 55 -5.77 19.33 0.23
CA GLN A 55 -6.55 20.35 0.94
C GLN A 55 -7.39 21.20 -0.02
N THR A 56 -6.80 21.64 -1.13
CA THR A 56 -7.49 22.41 -2.17
C THR A 56 -8.59 21.60 -2.86
N MET A 57 -8.41 20.28 -3.00
CA MET A 57 -9.43 19.40 -3.57
C MET A 57 -10.64 19.18 -2.65
N ALA A 58 -10.47 19.29 -1.32
CA ALA A 58 -11.58 19.20 -0.38
C ALA A 58 -12.55 20.40 -0.44
N THR A 59 -12.12 21.54 -1.00
CA THR A 59 -12.99 22.73 -1.17
C THR A 59 -13.81 22.71 -2.47
N LYS A 60 -13.70 21.64 -3.27
CA LYS A 60 -14.37 21.45 -4.56
C LYS A 60 -15.22 20.19 -4.54
N ASP A 61 -16.23 20.14 -5.42
CA ASP A 61 -17.01 18.92 -5.64
C ASP A 61 -16.12 17.75 -6.11
N TYR A 62 -16.49 16.54 -5.68
CA TYR A 62 -15.83 15.31 -6.11
C TYR A 62 -16.10 15.01 -7.58
N VAL A 63 -15.02 14.78 -8.33
CA VAL A 63 -15.07 14.28 -9.72
C VAL A 63 -14.39 12.92 -9.73
N ALA A 64 -15.13 11.86 -10.03
CA ALA A 64 -14.59 10.50 -10.13
C ALA A 64 -13.53 10.38 -11.25
N PRO A 65 -12.56 9.46 -11.16
CA PRO A 65 -11.62 9.22 -12.25
C PRO A 65 -12.38 8.71 -13.48
N ILE A 66 -11.96 9.14 -14.67
CA ILE A 66 -12.51 8.60 -15.92
C ILE A 66 -11.89 7.21 -16.11
N ALA A 67 -12.72 6.17 -15.94
CA ALA A 67 -12.34 4.81 -16.29
C ALA A 67 -12.27 4.66 -17.83
N PRO A 68 -11.36 3.83 -18.37
CA PRO A 68 -11.41 3.41 -19.77
C PRO A 68 -12.71 2.68 -20.11
N ASP A 69 -12.92 2.42 -21.41
CA ASP A 69 -14.16 1.88 -21.96
C ASP A 69 -14.76 0.74 -21.10
N PRO A 70 -15.93 0.95 -20.46
CA PRO A 70 -16.59 -0.06 -19.66
C PRO A 70 -16.92 -1.34 -20.43
N GLU A 71 -17.11 -1.28 -21.75
CA GLU A 71 -17.34 -2.46 -22.59
C GLU A 71 -16.08 -3.31 -22.78
N ILE A 72 -14.89 -2.77 -22.51
CA ILE A 72 -13.62 -3.50 -22.46
C ILE A 72 -13.34 -3.92 -21.01
N VAL A 73 -13.23 -2.96 -20.10
CA VAL A 73 -12.78 -3.18 -18.71
C VAL A 73 -13.77 -4.06 -17.94
N GLY A 74 -15.07 -3.89 -18.15
CA GLY A 74 -16.12 -4.71 -17.54
C GLY A 74 -16.17 -6.16 -18.02
N LYS A 75 -15.44 -6.51 -19.10
CA LYS A 75 -15.29 -7.89 -19.61
C LYS A 75 -13.96 -8.54 -19.22
N ILE A 76 -13.07 -7.80 -18.55
CA ILE A 76 -11.88 -8.38 -17.90
C ILE A 76 -12.33 -8.87 -16.52
N ASP A 77 -12.91 -10.07 -16.49
CA ASP A 77 -13.36 -10.75 -15.28
C ASP A 77 -12.18 -11.36 -14.48
N TYR A 78 -12.48 -12.08 -13.40
CA TYR A 78 -11.45 -12.67 -12.53
C TYR A 78 -10.49 -13.63 -13.28
N ASP A 79 -11.04 -14.54 -14.10
CA ASP A 79 -10.24 -15.50 -14.88
C ASP A 79 -9.44 -14.81 -16.01
N THR A 80 -10.03 -13.80 -16.66
CA THR A 80 -9.32 -13.00 -17.67
C THR A 80 -8.20 -12.18 -17.04
N HIS A 81 -8.46 -11.48 -15.93
CA HIS A 81 -7.49 -10.65 -15.20
C HIS A 81 -6.30 -11.48 -14.71
N GLY A 82 -6.57 -12.69 -14.20
CA GLY A 82 -5.55 -13.64 -13.73
C GLY A 82 -4.55 -14.08 -14.80
N LYS A 83 -4.84 -13.88 -16.10
CA LYS A 83 -3.97 -14.20 -17.25
C LYS A 83 -3.20 -12.98 -17.78
N LEU A 84 -3.37 -11.80 -17.18
CA LEU A 84 -2.67 -10.57 -17.58
C LEU A 84 -1.43 -10.41 -16.69
N HIS A 85 -0.27 -10.82 -17.21
CA HIS A 85 0.96 -10.86 -16.44
C HIS A 85 1.88 -9.71 -16.83
N TYR A 86 2.29 -8.88 -15.87
CA TYR A 86 3.27 -7.83 -16.13
C TYR A 86 4.64 -8.45 -16.41
N LYS A 87 5.23 -8.14 -17.56
CA LYS A 87 6.53 -8.64 -18.00
C LYS A 87 7.64 -8.09 -17.11
N ARG A 88 8.49 -8.98 -16.60
CA ARG A 88 9.48 -8.59 -15.59
C ARG A 88 10.59 -7.68 -16.12
N ASP A 89 10.83 -7.67 -17.42
CA ASP A 89 11.87 -6.86 -18.05
C ASP A 89 11.47 -5.37 -18.16
N HIS A 90 10.19 -5.05 -17.92
CA HIS A 90 9.69 -3.68 -17.78
C HIS A 90 9.55 -3.24 -16.30
N SER A 91 9.99 -4.05 -15.32
CA SER A 91 9.84 -3.70 -13.89
C SER A 91 10.69 -2.48 -13.53
N PRO A 92 10.12 -1.37 -13.03
CA PRO A 92 10.92 -0.27 -12.49
C PRO A 92 11.87 -0.77 -11.40
N PHE A 93 13.05 -0.17 -11.34
CA PHE A 93 14.15 -0.47 -10.41
C PHE A 93 14.82 -1.85 -10.59
N ALA A 94 14.42 -2.67 -11.57
CA ALA A 94 15.07 -3.97 -11.84
C ALA A 94 16.44 -3.87 -12.56
N ASP A 95 16.80 -2.67 -13.00
CA ASP A 95 18.10 -2.29 -13.57
C ASP A 95 19.19 -2.05 -12.50
N GLY A 96 18.84 -2.11 -11.21
CA GLY A 96 19.72 -1.80 -10.08
C GLY A 96 19.66 -0.34 -9.62
N SER A 97 18.74 0.48 -10.14
CA SER A 97 18.49 1.84 -9.62
C SER A 97 17.79 1.88 -8.25
N GLY A 98 17.33 0.71 -7.76
CA GLY A 98 16.80 0.48 -6.42
C GLY A 98 16.89 -0.99 -5.99
N THR A 99 16.68 -1.25 -4.70
CA THR A 99 16.79 -2.60 -4.11
C THR A 99 15.58 -3.50 -4.39
N TYR A 100 14.37 -2.92 -4.43
CA TYR A 100 13.10 -3.65 -4.54
C TYR A 100 12.37 -3.26 -5.84
N PRO A 101 12.40 -4.11 -6.89
CA PRO A 101 11.67 -3.85 -8.12
C PRO A 101 10.16 -3.85 -7.89
N LEU A 102 9.40 -3.24 -8.80
CA LEU A 102 7.94 -3.25 -8.75
C LEU A 102 7.31 -3.73 -10.05
N THR A 103 6.05 -4.18 -9.98
CA THR A 103 5.23 -4.41 -11.18
C THR A 103 3.84 -3.85 -11.00
N PHE A 104 3.21 -3.47 -12.11
CA PHE A 104 1.88 -2.88 -12.11
C PHE A 104 0.79 -3.94 -12.27
N PHE A 105 -0.38 -3.67 -11.69
CA PHE A 105 -1.60 -4.43 -11.94
C PHE A 105 -2.33 -3.85 -13.16
N HIS A 106 -2.82 -4.74 -14.03
CA HIS A 106 -3.69 -4.36 -15.14
C HIS A 106 -5.07 -3.94 -14.64
N LEU A 107 -5.77 -3.09 -15.39
CA LEU A 107 -7.18 -2.77 -15.16
C LEU A 107 -8.09 -3.99 -15.37
N GLY A 108 -9.24 -4.01 -14.70
CA GLY A 108 -10.27 -5.02 -14.92
C GLY A 108 -11.58 -4.69 -14.21
N MET A 109 -12.59 -5.55 -14.26
CA MET A 109 -13.94 -5.19 -13.83
C MET A 109 -14.04 -4.76 -12.36
N TYR A 110 -13.17 -5.31 -11.49
CA TYR A 110 -13.08 -4.96 -10.06
C TYR A 110 -12.10 -3.81 -9.77
N PHE A 111 -11.25 -3.46 -10.74
CA PHE A 111 -10.22 -2.43 -10.64
C PHE A 111 -10.24 -1.56 -11.90
N ALA A 112 -11.39 -0.91 -12.14
CA ALA A 112 -11.67 -0.22 -13.40
C ALA A 112 -11.16 1.23 -13.45
N LYS A 113 -10.88 1.83 -12.29
CA LYS A 113 -10.36 3.20 -12.19
C LYS A 113 -8.84 3.18 -12.40
N PRO A 114 -8.28 3.98 -13.31
CA PRO A 114 -6.84 4.12 -13.45
C PRO A 114 -6.26 4.90 -12.28
N VAL A 115 -5.02 4.55 -11.96
CA VAL A 115 -4.18 5.17 -10.94
C VAL A 115 -2.87 5.58 -11.63
N HIS A 116 -2.51 6.85 -11.50
CA HIS A 116 -1.27 7.38 -12.08
C HIS A 116 -0.07 6.94 -11.25
N MET A 117 0.99 6.50 -11.92
CA MET A 117 2.19 5.94 -11.29
C MET A 117 3.37 6.81 -11.65
N TYR A 118 4.01 7.41 -10.66
CA TYR A 118 5.18 8.25 -10.84
C TYR A 118 6.40 7.57 -10.21
N LEU A 119 7.49 7.44 -10.97
CA LEU A 119 8.80 7.12 -10.41
C LEU A 119 9.42 8.43 -9.92
N LEU A 120 9.91 8.44 -8.67
CA LEU A 120 10.47 9.61 -8.01
C LEU A 120 11.96 9.41 -7.73
N GLU A 121 12.79 10.31 -8.24
CA GLU A 121 14.23 10.33 -7.99
C GLU A 121 14.72 11.79 -7.89
N ASP A 122 15.54 12.10 -6.88
CA ASP A 122 16.12 13.43 -6.63
C ASP A 122 15.10 14.61 -6.67
N GLY A 123 13.86 14.36 -6.24
CA GLY A 123 12.77 15.34 -6.26
C GLY A 123 12.09 15.54 -7.62
N ALA A 124 12.45 14.76 -8.64
CA ALA A 124 11.80 14.73 -9.95
C ALA A 124 10.90 13.49 -10.08
N ALA A 125 9.60 13.71 -10.27
CA ALA A 125 8.61 12.69 -10.58
C ALA A 125 8.43 12.54 -12.09
N ARG A 126 8.43 11.30 -12.59
CA ARG A 126 8.11 10.97 -13.99
C ARG A 126 7.00 9.93 -14.06
N GLU A 127 5.93 10.24 -14.79
CA GLU A 127 4.81 9.31 -14.96
C GLU A 127 5.23 8.10 -15.81
N VAL A 128 4.90 6.88 -15.36
CA VAL A 128 4.96 5.69 -16.20
C VAL A 128 3.73 5.66 -17.08
N VAL A 129 3.90 5.88 -18.37
CA VAL A 129 2.80 5.86 -19.34
C VAL A 129 2.43 4.41 -19.62
N TYR A 130 1.16 4.04 -19.42
CA TYR A 130 0.69 2.69 -19.72
C TYR A 130 0.87 2.38 -21.22
N ARG A 131 1.51 1.24 -21.50
CA ARG A 131 1.55 0.61 -22.81
C ARG A 131 1.04 -0.84 -22.70
N PRO A 132 0.24 -1.34 -23.67
CA PRO A 132 -0.24 -2.73 -23.65
C PRO A 132 0.90 -3.77 -23.71
N ASP A 133 2.04 -3.43 -24.30
CA ASP A 133 3.17 -4.34 -24.46
C ASP A 133 3.92 -4.66 -23.17
N TYR A 134 3.73 -3.88 -22.08
CA TYR A 134 4.24 -4.23 -20.75
C TYR A 134 3.62 -5.51 -20.17
N PHE A 135 2.52 -6.00 -20.75
CA PHE A 135 1.80 -7.19 -20.27
C PHE A 135 1.87 -8.34 -21.29
N ASP A 136 2.16 -9.53 -20.78
CA ASP A 136 1.80 -10.78 -21.45
C ASP A 136 0.29 -11.00 -21.31
N MET A 137 -0.36 -11.25 -22.44
CA MET A 137 -1.81 -11.40 -22.55
C MET A 137 -2.15 -12.48 -23.59
N PRO A 138 -3.21 -13.28 -23.42
CA PRO A 138 -3.74 -14.13 -24.49
C PRO A 138 -4.00 -13.35 -25.78
N GLU A 139 -3.82 -13.97 -26.95
CA GLU A 139 -3.97 -13.30 -28.27
C GLU A 139 -5.39 -12.76 -28.50
N ASP A 140 -6.39 -13.48 -28.00
CA ASP A 140 -7.82 -13.15 -28.04
C ASP A 140 -8.30 -12.27 -26.87
N SER A 141 -7.41 -11.90 -25.94
CA SER A 141 -7.76 -11.15 -24.73
C SER A 141 -8.38 -9.79 -25.05
N ILE A 142 -9.54 -9.52 -24.46
CA ILE A 142 -10.24 -8.23 -24.59
C ILE A 142 -9.39 -7.05 -24.09
N ALA A 143 -8.48 -7.29 -23.15
CA ALA A 143 -7.55 -6.30 -22.62
C ALA A 143 -6.66 -5.66 -23.69
N ARG A 144 -6.33 -6.39 -24.77
CA ARG A 144 -5.55 -5.88 -25.91
C ARG A 144 -6.23 -4.76 -26.70
N LYS A 145 -7.52 -4.47 -26.43
CA LYS A 145 -8.27 -3.37 -27.03
C LYS A 145 -8.18 -2.06 -26.25
N LEU A 146 -7.61 -2.07 -25.04
CA LEU A 146 -7.30 -0.82 -24.33
C LEU A 146 -6.27 -0.03 -25.14
N SER A 147 -6.49 1.29 -25.24
CA SER A 147 -5.53 2.18 -25.87
C SER A 147 -4.28 2.33 -25.01
N ASP A 148 -3.21 2.82 -25.64
CA ASP A 148 -2.12 3.46 -24.90
C ASP A 148 -2.66 4.49 -23.89
N ASN A 149 -1.92 4.66 -22.79
CA ASN A 149 -2.28 5.51 -21.67
C ASN A 149 -3.65 5.23 -21.01
N SER A 150 -4.17 4.00 -21.11
CA SER A 150 -5.38 3.58 -20.36
C SER A 150 -5.16 3.55 -18.83
N GLY A 151 -3.91 3.49 -18.37
CA GLY A 151 -3.52 3.53 -16.96
C GLY A 151 -3.40 2.15 -16.28
N PHE A 152 -2.96 2.17 -15.02
CA PHE A 152 -2.76 0.97 -14.19
C PHE A 152 -3.79 0.89 -13.07
N ALA A 153 -4.05 -0.31 -12.55
CA ALA A 153 -4.97 -0.52 -11.42
C ALA A 153 -4.30 -0.33 -10.02
N GLY A 154 -2.98 -0.37 -9.98
CA GLY A 154 -2.21 -0.51 -8.74
C GLY A 154 -0.80 -1.03 -9.03
N PHE A 155 -0.03 -1.31 -7.98
CA PHE A 155 1.32 -1.89 -8.08
C PHE A 155 1.62 -2.85 -6.92
N ARG A 156 2.70 -3.62 -7.06
CA ARG A 156 3.28 -4.45 -6.00
C ARG A 156 4.79 -4.43 -6.02
N LEU A 157 5.40 -4.50 -4.85
CA LEU A 157 6.84 -4.52 -4.60
C LEU A 157 7.33 -5.95 -4.47
N HIS A 158 8.41 -6.26 -5.19
CA HIS A 158 9.06 -7.56 -5.23
C HIS A 158 10.24 -7.61 -4.26
N GLU A 159 10.61 -8.82 -3.86
CA GLU A 159 11.78 -9.04 -2.98
C GLU A 159 13.07 -8.45 -3.57
N ASN A 160 14.11 -8.31 -2.73
CA ASN A 160 15.40 -7.74 -3.12
C ASN A 160 15.96 -8.46 -4.37
N LEU A 161 16.46 -7.69 -5.35
CA LEU A 161 17.13 -8.17 -6.57
C LEU A 161 18.19 -9.27 -6.35
N GLU A 162 18.85 -9.27 -5.19
CA GLU A 162 19.85 -10.27 -4.81
C GLU A 162 19.26 -11.67 -4.51
N ARG A 163 17.93 -11.81 -4.47
CA ARG A 163 17.25 -13.09 -4.22
C ARG A 163 16.81 -13.77 -5.52
N ASP A 164 17.10 -15.07 -5.63
CA ASP A 164 16.70 -15.91 -6.77
C ASP A 164 15.19 -15.87 -7.07
N ASP A 165 14.34 -15.66 -6.04
CA ASP A 165 12.88 -15.69 -6.14
C ASP A 165 12.20 -14.33 -6.35
N TRP A 166 12.95 -13.23 -6.53
CA TRP A 166 12.37 -11.88 -6.64
C TRP A 166 11.34 -11.75 -7.78
N LYS A 167 11.56 -12.44 -8.90
CA LYS A 167 10.61 -12.43 -10.05
C LYS A 167 9.28 -13.14 -9.75
N THR A 168 9.15 -13.84 -8.63
CA THR A 168 7.96 -14.59 -8.24
C THR A 168 7.38 -14.23 -6.87
N GLN A 169 8.18 -13.65 -5.96
CA GLN A 169 7.75 -13.28 -4.62
C GLN A 169 7.60 -11.75 -4.48
N ASP A 170 6.36 -11.29 -4.34
CA ASP A 170 6.03 -9.95 -3.86
C ASP A 170 5.76 -9.90 -2.35
N TRP A 171 5.97 -8.73 -1.76
CA TRP A 171 5.88 -8.52 -0.31
C TRP A 171 4.96 -7.39 0.13
N ALA A 172 4.61 -6.46 -0.77
CA ALA A 172 3.56 -5.47 -0.55
C ALA A 172 2.81 -5.17 -1.85
N ALA A 173 1.50 -4.95 -1.75
CA ALA A 173 0.63 -4.65 -2.89
C ALA A 173 -0.38 -3.55 -2.56
N PHE A 174 -0.55 -2.58 -3.46
CA PHE A 174 -1.51 -1.47 -3.40
C PHE A 174 -2.45 -1.60 -4.59
N LEU A 175 -3.73 -1.93 -4.32
CA LEU A 175 -4.68 -2.29 -5.37
C LEU A 175 -6.13 -2.15 -4.88
N GLY A 176 -6.92 -1.33 -5.60
CA GLY A 176 -8.36 -1.13 -5.38
C GLY A 176 -8.67 -0.14 -4.26
N ALA A 177 -9.45 0.90 -4.58
CA ALA A 177 -9.77 2.02 -3.68
C ALA A 177 -8.50 2.52 -2.95
N SER A 178 -8.48 2.49 -1.62
CA SER A 178 -7.31 2.82 -0.79
C SER A 178 -6.73 1.61 -0.04
N TYR A 179 -6.95 0.39 -0.54
CA TYR A 179 -6.44 -0.84 0.07
C TYR A 179 -4.95 -1.08 -0.21
N PHE A 180 -4.28 -1.62 0.79
CA PHE A 180 -2.94 -2.17 0.66
C PHE A 180 -2.76 -3.42 1.53
N ARG A 181 -1.82 -4.28 1.14
CA ARG A 181 -1.50 -5.55 1.83
C ARG A 181 0.01 -5.72 1.91
N ALA A 182 0.44 -6.49 2.90
CA ALA A 182 1.82 -6.95 3.04
C ALA A 182 1.85 -8.43 3.42
N ILE A 183 2.99 -9.07 3.18
CA ILE A 183 3.27 -10.43 3.67
C ILE A 183 3.77 -10.41 5.12
N GLY A 184 3.63 -11.55 5.79
CA GLY A 184 4.36 -11.85 7.02
C GLY A 184 5.76 -12.38 6.75
N ASP A 185 6.41 -12.85 7.82
CA ASP A 185 7.64 -13.66 7.76
C ASP A 185 7.45 -14.98 6.98
N GLU A 186 6.24 -15.53 6.97
CA GLU A 186 5.89 -16.71 6.18
C GLU A 186 5.53 -16.43 4.71
N GLY A 187 5.82 -15.23 4.16
CA GLY A 187 5.83 -15.00 2.72
C GLY A 187 4.49 -15.02 2.00
N GLN A 188 3.37 -14.92 2.73
CA GLN A 188 2.03 -15.04 2.17
C GLN A 188 1.14 -13.84 2.55
N TYR A 189 0.28 -13.41 1.63
CA TYR A 189 -0.77 -12.43 1.89
C TYR A 189 -1.99 -13.04 2.59
N GLY A 190 -2.66 -12.22 3.39
CA GLY A 190 -3.98 -12.53 3.94
C GLY A 190 -4.82 -11.25 3.99
N LEU A 191 -4.98 -10.71 5.20
CA LEU A 191 -5.73 -9.50 5.46
C LEU A 191 -5.14 -8.25 4.79
N SER A 192 -5.91 -7.16 4.83
CA SER A 192 -5.56 -5.85 4.27
C SER A 192 -5.61 -4.76 5.32
N ALA A 193 -4.89 -3.67 5.07
CA ALA A 193 -5.19 -2.36 5.62
C ALA A 193 -5.84 -1.48 4.54
N ARG A 194 -6.39 -0.33 4.92
CA ARG A 194 -6.79 0.74 3.98
C ARG A 194 -6.24 2.09 4.44
N GLY A 195 -6.19 3.05 3.52
CA GLY A 195 -5.84 4.43 3.84
C GLY A 195 -6.78 5.03 4.89
N ILE A 196 -8.08 4.83 4.68
CA ILE A 196 -9.21 5.35 5.48
C ILE A 196 -10.44 4.47 5.30
N THR A 197 -11.39 4.51 6.22
CA THR A 197 -12.79 4.10 5.98
C THR A 197 -13.77 5.20 6.30
N VAL A 198 -14.87 5.27 5.54
CA VAL A 198 -15.90 6.31 5.63
C VAL A 198 -17.27 5.63 5.68
N ASN A 199 -18.00 5.86 6.77
CA ASN A 199 -19.35 5.33 7.01
C ASN A 199 -19.47 3.78 7.03
N THR A 200 -18.39 3.05 7.31
CA THR A 200 -18.44 1.58 7.48
C THR A 200 -19.42 1.18 8.60
N ALA A 201 -20.38 0.33 8.26
CA ALA A 201 -21.41 -0.20 9.16
C ALA A 201 -22.21 0.90 9.91
N THR A 202 -22.61 1.96 9.21
CA THR A 202 -23.50 3.00 9.74
C THR A 202 -24.90 2.96 9.10
N SER A 203 -25.69 4.04 9.25
CA SER A 203 -27.02 4.17 8.65
C SER A 203 -27.02 4.47 7.15
N VAL A 204 -25.89 4.93 6.62
CA VAL A 204 -25.70 5.27 5.20
C VAL A 204 -24.71 4.28 4.53
N PRO A 205 -24.67 4.20 3.18
CA PRO A 205 -23.71 3.35 2.50
C PRO A 205 -22.25 3.71 2.84
N GLU A 206 -21.40 2.68 2.95
CA GLU A 206 -19.95 2.86 3.08
C GLU A 206 -19.37 3.53 1.82
N GLU A 207 -18.56 4.56 2.02
CA GLU A 207 -17.81 5.22 0.96
C GLU A 207 -16.39 4.64 0.90
N PHE A 208 -15.89 4.44 -0.32
CA PHE A 208 -14.57 3.89 -0.61
C PHE A 208 -13.72 4.92 -1.36
N PRO A 209 -12.98 5.81 -0.65
CA PRO A 209 -12.04 6.73 -1.28
C PRO A 209 -10.90 5.98 -1.97
N ASP A 210 -10.50 6.47 -3.15
CA ASP A 210 -9.45 5.87 -3.98
C ASP A 210 -8.10 6.55 -3.74
N PHE A 211 -7.01 5.77 -3.76
CA PHE A 211 -5.71 6.33 -4.12
C PHE A 211 -5.67 6.55 -5.63
N ARG A 212 -5.33 7.77 -6.06
CA ARG A 212 -5.37 8.18 -7.48
C ARG A 212 -4.02 8.34 -8.13
N GLU A 213 -3.03 8.71 -7.33
CA GLU A 213 -1.67 9.00 -7.77
C GLU A 213 -0.72 8.42 -6.73
N PHE A 214 0.28 7.67 -7.18
CA PHE A 214 1.38 7.18 -6.36
C PHE A 214 2.70 7.73 -6.88
N TYR A 215 3.53 8.27 -5.98
CA TYR A 215 4.92 8.66 -6.27
C TYR A 215 5.83 7.73 -5.50
N ILE A 216 6.64 6.96 -6.21
CA ILE A 216 7.39 5.82 -5.68
C ILE A 216 8.89 6.13 -5.80
N GLU A 217 9.52 6.32 -4.65
CA GLU A 217 10.96 6.53 -4.50
C GLU A 217 11.61 5.21 -4.03
N PRO A 218 12.62 4.70 -4.76
CA PRO A 218 13.20 3.40 -4.47
C PRO A 218 14.05 3.42 -3.21
N ALA A 219 14.02 2.32 -2.44
CA ALA A 219 15.07 2.04 -1.46
C ALA A 219 16.42 1.92 -2.19
N LYS A 220 17.45 2.61 -1.68
CA LYS A 220 18.82 2.57 -2.25
C LYS A 220 19.68 1.47 -1.62
N SER A 221 19.28 0.94 -0.46
CA SER A 221 19.83 -0.26 0.20
C SER A 221 18.70 -1.09 0.83
N ALA A 222 19.01 -2.28 1.34
CA ALA A 222 18.02 -3.12 2.02
C ALA A 222 17.60 -2.57 3.39
N GLU A 223 18.41 -1.69 3.96
CA GLU A 223 18.17 -0.98 5.22
C GLU A 223 17.33 0.29 5.04
N ASP A 224 17.27 0.85 3.83
CA ASP A 224 16.46 2.01 3.48
C ASP A 224 14.99 1.61 3.20
N PRO A 225 14.01 2.48 3.50
CA PRO A 225 12.62 2.23 3.14
C PRO A 225 12.37 2.44 1.64
N VAL A 226 11.42 1.69 1.08
CA VAL A 226 10.72 2.16 -0.13
C VAL A 226 9.79 3.27 0.32
N THR A 227 9.97 4.48 -0.23
CA THR A 227 9.15 5.64 0.14
C THR A 227 8.05 5.83 -0.89
N ILE A 228 6.81 5.91 -0.42
CA ILE A 228 5.63 6.01 -1.29
C ILE A 228 4.77 7.17 -0.83
N TYR A 229 4.51 8.12 -1.72
CA TYR A 229 3.54 9.18 -1.50
C TYR A 229 2.26 8.87 -2.27
N ALA A 230 1.08 9.14 -1.68
CA ALA A 230 -0.20 8.87 -2.34
C ALA A 230 -1.20 10.02 -2.19
N LEU A 231 -1.89 10.35 -3.28
CA LEU A 231 -3.09 11.20 -3.25
C LEU A 231 -4.33 10.33 -3.05
N LEU A 232 -5.13 10.66 -2.04
CA LEU A 232 -6.43 10.06 -1.78
C LEU A 232 -7.57 11.05 -2.11
N ASP A 233 -8.60 10.57 -2.80
CA ASP A 233 -9.79 11.39 -3.14
C ASP A 233 -11.06 10.52 -3.23
N GLY A 234 -12.07 10.86 -2.42
CA GLY A 234 -13.39 10.21 -2.34
C GLY A 234 -14.52 11.24 -2.13
N PRO A 235 -15.78 10.88 -2.40
CA PRO A 235 -16.92 11.81 -2.36
C PRO A 235 -17.02 12.76 -1.15
N SER A 236 -16.56 12.35 0.03
CA SER A 236 -16.62 13.11 1.29
C SER A 236 -15.25 13.49 1.89
N ILE A 237 -14.13 13.00 1.33
CA ILE A 237 -12.79 13.20 1.91
C ILE A 237 -11.68 13.22 0.85
N THR A 238 -10.62 14.00 1.10
CA THR A 238 -9.35 13.91 0.38
C THR A 238 -8.20 13.71 1.37
N GLY A 239 -7.03 13.33 0.87
CA GLY A 239 -5.83 13.31 1.69
C GLY A 239 -4.53 13.12 0.93
N ALA A 240 -3.43 13.39 1.63
CA ALA A 240 -2.08 13.09 1.18
C ALA A 240 -1.42 12.15 2.20
N TYR A 241 -0.77 11.11 1.70
CA TYR A 241 -0.15 10.07 2.50
C TYR A 241 1.33 9.97 2.19
N LYS A 242 2.14 9.66 3.20
CA LYS A 242 3.52 9.21 3.05
C LYS A 242 3.67 7.89 3.80
N PHE A 243 4.16 6.88 3.09
CA PHE A 243 4.46 5.57 3.62
C PHE A 243 5.98 5.34 3.54
N LEU A 244 6.59 4.87 4.62
CA LEU A 244 7.97 4.34 4.63
C LEU A 244 7.88 2.82 4.84
N LEU A 245 8.19 2.04 3.80
CA LEU A 245 8.04 0.58 3.83
C LEU A 245 9.40 -0.08 4.05
N TYR A 246 9.56 -0.69 5.22
CA TYR A 246 10.76 -1.43 5.60
C TYR A 246 10.55 -2.94 5.45
N ARG A 247 11.37 -3.59 4.60
CA ARG A 247 11.35 -5.03 4.39
C ARG A 247 12.29 -5.72 5.39
N GLY A 248 11.72 -6.14 6.53
CA GLY A 248 12.42 -6.94 7.54
C GLY A 248 12.11 -8.43 7.40
N LYS A 249 11.92 -9.13 8.53
CA LYS A 249 11.33 -10.49 8.52
C LYS A 249 9.90 -10.45 7.95
N GLY A 250 9.05 -9.63 8.55
CA GLY A 250 7.79 -9.17 7.93
C GLY A 250 7.98 -7.83 7.21
N VAL A 251 6.95 -7.00 7.24
CA VAL A 251 6.98 -5.63 6.68
C VAL A 251 6.54 -4.65 7.76
N THR A 252 7.32 -3.60 8.00
CA THR A 252 6.93 -2.47 8.85
C THR A 252 6.59 -1.29 7.95
N MET A 253 5.54 -0.54 8.28
CA MET A 253 5.13 0.65 7.54
C MET A 253 4.89 1.81 8.49
N ASP A 254 5.71 2.85 8.40
CA ASP A 254 5.40 4.13 9.04
C ASP A 254 4.50 4.92 8.08
N ILE A 255 3.34 5.40 8.56
CA ILE A 255 2.30 5.99 7.69
C ILE A 255 1.84 7.35 8.24
N GLU A 256 2.30 8.41 7.59
CA GLU A 256 1.84 9.78 7.82
C GLU A 256 0.59 10.06 6.96
N LYS A 257 -0.40 10.76 7.53
CA LYS A 257 -1.70 11.00 6.89
C LYS A 257 -2.18 12.44 7.11
N HIS A 258 -2.33 13.19 6.04
CA HIS A 258 -3.00 14.49 6.03
C HIS A 258 -4.38 14.34 5.41
N LEU A 259 -5.44 14.53 6.18
CA LEU A 259 -6.83 14.25 5.78
C LEU A 259 -7.68 15.52 5.82
N PHE A 260 -8.47 15.74 4.76
CA PHE A 260 -9.29 16.93 4.60
C PHE A 260 -10.74 16.55 4.28
N ILE A 261 -11.66 16.95 5.14
CA ILE A 261 -13.07 16.63 5.02
C ILE A 261 -13.73 17.55 3.99
N ARG A 262 -14.36 16.96 2.96
CA ARG A 262 -15.12 17.65 1.92
C ARG A 262 -16.62 17.74 2.25
N LYS A 263 -17.16 16.73 2.94
CA LYS A 263 -18.57 16.63 3.36
C LYS A 263 -18.66 15.94 4.72
N ASP A 264 -19.75 16.15 5.45
CA ASP A 264 -19.98 15.51 6.76
C ASP A 264 -19.91 13.98 6.67
N ILE A 265 -19.27 13.36 7.66
CA ILE A 265 -19.05 11.91 7.76
C ILE A 265 -19.64 11.41 9.08
N GLU A 266 -20.47 10.36 9.05
CA GLU A 266 -21.10 9.76 10.24
C GLU A 266 -20.08 8.96 11.06
N ARG A 267 -19.16 8.25 10.38
CA ARG A 267 -18.07 7.50 11.02
C ARG A 267 -16.81 7.50 10.16
N LEU A 268 -15.71 7.99 10.72
CA LEU A 268 -14.38 7.96 10.11
C LEU A 268 -13.53 6.88 10.81
N GLY A 269 -12.94 5.96 10.05
CA GLY A 269 -12.07 4.91 10.60
C GLY A 269 -10.60 5.14 10.26
N ILE A 270 -9.79 5.45 11.28
CA ILE A 270 -8.34 5.66 11.17
C ILE A 270 -7.60 4.32 11.27
N ALA A 271 -6.61 4.13 10.39
CA ALA A 271 -5.84 2.87 10.23
C ALA A 271 -6.71 1.59 10.17
N PRO A 272 -7.72 1.56 9.28
CA PRO A 272 -8.66 0.45 9.19
C PRO A 272 -8.00 -0.83 8.71
N LEU A 273 -8.35 -1.94 9.36
CA LEU A 273 -7.95 -3.30 8.99
C LEU A 273 -9.15 -4.04 8.39
N THR A 274 -8.91 -4.98 7.48
CA THR A 274 -9.96 -5.80 6.85
C THR A 274 -9.44 -7.21 6.63
N SER A 275 -10.03 -8.17 7.33
CA SER A 275 -9.69 -9.60 7.28
C SER A 275 -10.92 -10.44 6.92
N MET A 276 -10.77 -11.76 6.86
CA MET A 276 -11.83 -12.73 6.59
C MET A 276 -11.85 -13.80 7.68
N PHE A 277 -13.02 -14.09 8.23
CA PHE A 277 -13.22 -15.20 9.16
C PHE A 277 -14.49 -15.96 8.75
N TRP A 278 -14.36 -17.23 8.38
CA TRP A 278 -15.51 -18.07 8.08
C TRP A 278 -15.89 -18.92 9.29
N TYR A 279 -14.95 -19.75 9.78
CA TYR A 279 -15.11 -20.54 11.00
C TYR A 279 -13.77 -21.05 11.56
N SER A 280 -13.82 -21.49 12.82
CA SER A 280 -12.75 -22.16 13.58
C SER A 280 -13.29 -23.38 14.32
N GLU A 281 -12.44 -24.11 15.05
CA GLU A 281 -12.74 -25.33 15.82
C GLU A 281 -13.97 -25.21 16.75
N GLN A 282 -14.29 -23.99 17.19
CA GLN A 282 -15.37 -23.71 18.12
C GLN A 282 -16.76 -23.73 17.45
N ASN A 283 -16.84 -23.48 16.14
CA ASN A 283 -18.11 -23.40 15.41
C ASN A 283 -18.56 -24.78 14.92
N LYS A 284 -19.16 -25.55 15.82
CA LYS A 284 -19.69 -26.92 15.57
C LYS A 284 -20.69 -27.04 14.40
N SER A 285 -21.21 -25.92 13.89
CA SER A 285 -22.12 -25.87 12.71
C SER A 285 -21.42 -26.16 11.38
N PHE A 286 -20.11 -25.93 11.24
CA PHE A 286 -19.39 -26.07 9.96
C PHE A 286 -18.78 -27.46 9.71
N ARG A 287 -19.20 -28.48 10.47
CA ARG A 287 -18.74 -29.89 10.39
C ARG A 287 -19.01 -30.62 9.07
N PHE A 288 -19.46 -29.92 8.03
CA PHE A 288 -19.63 -30.45 6.68
C PHE A 288 -18.42 -30.13 5.77
N ASP A 289 -17.58 -29.17 6.15
CA ASP A 289 -16.27 -28.98 5.51
C ASP A 289 -15.25 -29.95 6.14
N TRP A 290 -14.20 -30.28 5.38
CA TRP A 290 -13.15 -31.20 5.79
C TRP A 290 -11.96 -30.47 6.46
N ARG A 291 -11.88 -29.14 6.28
CA ARG A 291 -10.90 -28.27 6.96
C ARG A 291 -11.40 -27.97 8.37
N PRO A 292 -10.56 -28.08 9.42
CA PRO A 292 -10.99 -27.72 10.77
C PRO A 292 -11.26 -26.22 10.93
N GLU A 293 -10.47 -25.37 10.28
CA GLU A 293 -10.57 -23.91 10.34
C GLU A 293 -10.36 -23.23 8.97
N VAL A 294 -11.07 -22.13 8.73
CA VAL A 294 -10.92 -21.27 7.55
C VAL A 294 -11.06 -19.79 7.92
N HIS A 295 -9.93 -19.11 8.09
CA HIS A 295 -9.86 -17.67 8.38
C HIS A 295 -8.46 -17.11 8.13
N ASP A 296 -8.38 -15.80 7.96
CA ASP A 296 -7.17 -15.00 7.79
C ASP A 296 -6.68 -14.40 9.13
N SER A 297 -7.52 -14.42 10.16
CA SER A 297 -7.29 -13.89 11.50
C SER A 297 -8.26 -14.54 12.48
N ASP A 298 -7.80 -14.89 13.68
CA ASP A 298 -8.59 -15.54 14.72
C ASP A 298 -9.15 -14.55 15.75
N GLY A 299 -8.56 -13.35 15.90
CA GLY A 299 -9.05 -12.33 16.82
C GLY A 299 -8.56 -10.91 16.59
N LEU A 300 -9.29 -9.97 17.19
CA LEU A 300 -8.89 -8.61 17.43
C LEU A 300 -8.14 -8.55 18.79
N GLU A 301 -6.88 -8.12 18.76
CA GLU A 301 -6.12 -7.78 19.96
C GLU A 301 -6.10 -6.27 20.14
N LEU A 302 -6.28 -5.80 21.37
CA LEU A 302 -6.23 -4.39 21.75
C LEU A 302 -5.25 -4.21 22.91
N TRP A 303 -4.45 -3.15 22.87
CA TRP A 303 -3.72 -2.64 24.03
C TRP A 303 -4.19 -1.23 24.32
N THR A 304 -4.99 -1.06 25.37
CA THR A 304 -5.68 0.20 25.66
C THR A 304 -4.71 1.27 26.19
N GLY A 305 -5.13 2.54 26.16
CA GLY A 305 -4.38 3.64 26.76
C GLY A 305 -4.10 3.41 28.25
N SER A 306 -5.10 2.87 28.97
CA SER A 306 -4.99 2.46 30.38
C SER A 306 -4.01 1.30 30.63
N GLY A 307 -3.58 0.59 29.58
CA GLY A 307 -2.62 -0.51 29.64
C GLY A 307 -3.24 -1.91 29.71
N GLU A 308 -4.57 -2.04 29.73
CA GLU A 308 -5.27 -3.32 29.61
C GLU A 308 -5.00 -3.95 28.24
N ARG A 309 -4.91 -5.29 28.20
CA ARG A 309 -4.82 -6.06 26.96
C ARG A 309 -6.07 -6.90 26.78
N ILE A 310 -6.82 -6.62 25.71
CA ILE A 310 -8.11 -7.26 25.43
C ILE A 310 -7.95 -8.18 24.23
N TRP A 311 -8.51 -9.38 24.32
CA TRP A 311 -8.64 -10.31 23.20
C TRP A 311 -10.13 -10.51 22.84
N ARG A 312 -10.53 -10.07 21.65
CA ARG A 312 -11.85 -10.31 21.08
C ARG A 312 -11.68 -11.25 19.89
N GLN A 313 -11.83 -12.55 20.14
CA GLN A 313 -11.92 -13.57 19.10
C GLN A 313 -12.94 -13.16 18.02
N LEU A 314 -12.66 -13.44 16.74
CA LEU A 314 -13.59 -13.16 15.64
C LEU A 314 -14.74 -14.17 15.61
N ASN A 315 -15.85 -13.77 14.99
CA ASN A 315 -16.98 -14.65 14.71
C ASN A 315 -17.68 -14.25 13.40
N ASN A 316 -18.45 -15.16 12.84
CA ASN A 316 -19.21 -14.96 11.60
C ASN A 316 -20.73 -14.99 11.89
N PRO A 317 -21.33 -13.86 12.33
CA PRO A 317 -22.75 -13.80 12.67
C PRO A 317 -23.64 -13.72 11.42
N GLU A 318 -24.87 -14.25 11.53
CA GLU A 318 -25.90 -14.20 10.46
C GLU A 318 -26.36 -12.77 10.09
N VAL A 319 -26.08 -11.79 10.94
CA VAL A 319 -26.42 -10.38 10.75
C VAL A 319 -25.22 -9.49 11.06
N ILE A 320 -25.12 -8.35 10.40
CA ILE A 320 -24.06 -7.36 10.62
C ILE A 320 -24.02 -6.96 12.10
N ARG A 321 -22.82 -7.01 12.71
CA ARG A 321 -22.56 -6.59 14.08
C ARG A 321 -21.43 -5.57 14.11
N ALA A 322 -21.66 -4.46 14.79
CA ALA A 322 -20.59 -3.58 15.27
C ALA A 322 -20.27 -3.93 16.73
N SER A 323 -18.99 -3.88 17.10
CA SER A 323 -18.52 -3.92 18.49
C SER A 323 -17.62 -2.71 18.68
N ALA A 324 -17.82 -1.95 19.76
CA ALA A 324 -17.06 -0.74 20.04
C ALA A 324 -16.34 -0.88 21.39
N PHE A 325 -15.08 -0.47 21.42
CA PHE A 325 -14.20 -0.50 22.58
C PHE A 325 -13.70 0.93 22.77
N GLY A 326 -14.46 1.75 23.49
CA GLY A 326 -14.13 3.16 23.66
C GLY A 326 -12.89 3.34 24.54
N ASP A 327 -11.96 4.18 24.10
CA ASP A 327 -10.67 4.37 24.76
C ASP A 327 -10.21 5.85 24.68
N HIS A 328 -9.10 6.16 25.33
CA HIS A 328 -8.34 7.39 25.14
C HIS A 328 -6.88 7.02 24.88
N THR A 329 -6.39 7.32 23.68
CA THR A 329 -5.00 7.02 23.26
C THR A 329 -4.67 5.52 23.32
N PRO A 330 -5.29 4.66 22.48
CA PRO A 330 -4.92 3.23 22.44
C PRO A 330 -3.43 3.08 22.12
N ARG A 331 -2.74 2.17 22.82
CA ARG A 331 -1.32 1.85 22.59
C ARG A 331 -1.11 0.98 21.36
N GLY A 332 -2.16 0.31 20.92
CA GLY A 332 -2.22 -0.35 19.63
C GLY A 332 -3.37 -1.34 19.53
N PHE A 333 -3.61 -1.82 18.32
CA PHE A 333 -4.63 -2.80 18.02
C PHE A 333 -4.27 -3.59 16.77
N GLY A 334 -4.75 -4.82 16.65
CA GLY A 334 -4.42 -5.65 15.50
C GLY A 334 -5.41 -6.76 15.22
N LEU A 335 -5.51 -7.14 13.96
CA LEU A 335 -6.12 -8.40 13.56
C LEU A 335 -5.01 -9.44 13.52
N MET A 336 -5.09 -10.40 14.43
CA MET A 336 -4.04 -11.36 14.71
C MET A 336 -4.41 -12.72 14.13
N GLN A 337 -3.38 -13.52 13.85
CA GLN A 337 -3.46 -14.93 13.54
C GLN A 337 -2.53 -15.67 14.51
N ARG A 338 -3.08 -16.12 15.64
CA ARG A 338 -2.32 -16.81 16.70
C ARG A 338 -2.18 -18.30 16.39
N ASP A 339 -3.21 -18.95 15.86
CA ASP A 339 -3.10 -20.33 15.40
C ASP A 339 -2.37 -20.43 14.06
N ARG A 340 -1.28 -21.20 14.03
CA ARG A 340 -0.45 -21.47 12.86
C ARG A 340 -0.19 -22.96 12.63
N GLU A 341 -0.87 -23.84 13.36
CA GLU A 341 -0.66 -25.28 13.19
C GLU A 341 -1.27 -25.76 11.88
N VAL A 342 -0.44 -26.34 11.01
CA VAL A 342 -0.85 -26.77 9.65
C VAL A 342 -2.04 -27.72 9.71
N SER A 343 -2.10 -28.57 10.75
CA SER A 343 -3.16 -29.54 11.00
C SER A 343 -4.53 -28.94 11.30
N HIS A 344 -4.62 -27.65 11.66
CA HIS A 344 -5.88 -26.97 11.94
C HIS A 344 -6.51 -26.37 10.68
N TYR A 345 -5.74 -26.19 9.60
CA TYR A 345 -6.24 -25.67 8.33
C TYR A 345 -6.31 -26.72 7.23
N LEU A 346 -5.30 -27.58 7.10
CA LEU A 346 -5.15 -28.63 6.08
C LEU A 346 -5.30 -28.18 4.60
N ASP A 347 -5.40 -26.88 4.33
CA ASP A 347 -5.71 -26.31 3.01
C ASP A 347 -4.44 -25.98 2.19
N GLY A 348 -4.50 -26.25 0.88
CA GLY A 348 -3.52 -25.78 -0.11
C GLY A 348 -3.46 -24.25 -0.24
N VAL A 349 -4.49 -23.53 0.21
CA VAL A 349 -4.50 -22.06 0.33
C VAL A 349 -3.71 -21.57 1.58
N ARG A 350 -3.22 -22.46 2.45
CA ARG A 350 -2.21 -22.18 3.49
C ARG A 350 -2.56 -21.03 4.46
N TYR A 351 -3.77 -21.02 5.00
CA TYR A 351 -4.23 -20.00 5.97
C TYR A 351 -3.31 -19.78 7.18
N HIS A 352 -2.62 -20.83 7.67
CA HIS A 352 -1.61 -20.72 8.74
C HIS A 352 -0.49 -19.71 8.46
N ARG A 353 -0.10 -19.50 7.18
CA ARG A 353 0.98 -18.57 6.79
C ARG A 353 0.55 -17.11 6.68
N ARG A 354 -0.73 -16.81 6.84
CA ARG A 354 -1.26 -15.44 6.70
C ARG A 354 -0.74 -14.55 7.85
N PRO A 355 -0.48 -13.26 7.61
CA PRO A 355 0.14 -12.40 8.60
C PRO A 355 -0.84 -12.03 9.71
N SER A 356 -0.31 -11.74 10.90
CA SER A 356 -0.96 -10.81 11.83
C SER A 356 -0.62 -9.38 11.41
N LEU A 357 -1.51 -8.41 11.66
CA LEU A 357 -1.21 -6.99 11.45
C LEU A 357 -1.53 -6.20 12.73
N TRP A 358 -0.51 -5.53 13.26
CA TRP A 358 -0.59 -4.65 14.42
C TRP A 358 -0.43 -3.19 13.99
N VAL A 359 -1.29 -2.31 14.52
CA VAL A 359 -1.23 -0.86 14.40
C VAL A 359 -0.76 -0.29 15.73
N GLU A 360 0.31 0.50 15.69
CA GLU A 360 0.84 1.26 16.83
C GLU A 360 0.71 2.76 16.53
N PRO A 361 -0.15 3.49 17.26
CA PRO A 361 -0.21 4.96 17.17
C PRO A 361 1.11 5.61 17.61
N LEU A 362 1.70 6.42 16.73
CA LEU A 362 2.92 7.19 17.04
C LEU A 362 2.64 8.51 17.80
N GLU A 363 1.37 8.92 17.87
CA GLU A 363 0.91 10.17 18.47
C GLU A 363 -0.38 9.96 19.29
N ASP A 364 -0.80 10.98 20.03
CA ASP A 364 -2.04 10.93 20.82
C ASP A 364 -3.29 11.02 19.93
N TRP A 365 -3.96 9.87 19.72
CA TRP A 365 -5.22 9.78 18.97
C TRP A 365 -6.45 10.30 19.74
N ASN A 366 -6.27 10.78 20.97
CA ASN A 366 -7.33 11.29 21.84
C ASN A 366 -8.42 10.22 22.09
N LYS A 367 -9.67 10.66 22.30
CA LYS A 367 -10.83 9.79 22.57
C LYS A 367 -11.45 9.25 21.29
N GLY A 368 -11.69 7.93 21.24
CA GLY A 368 -12.36 7.21 20.14
C GLY A 368 -13.26 6.08 20.60
#